data_AF-A0A3C0QHK3-F1
#
_entry.id   AF-A0A3C0QHK3-F1
#
_cell.length_a   1.000
_cell.length_b   1.000
_cell.length_c   1.000
_cell.angle_alpha   90.00
_cell.angle_beta   90.00
_cell.angle_gamma   90.00
#
_symmetry.space_group_name_H-M   'P 1'
#
loop_
_entity.id
_entity.type
_entity.pdbx_description
1 polymer ?
#
loop_
_entity_poly.entity_id
_entity_poly.type
_entity_poly.pdbx_seq_one_letter_code
_entity_poly.pdbx_strand_id
1 'polypeptide(L)'
;MNDQNRMARRYHWSSNEIEDFVCEPHKAICCDSSSQVINLVAGDSGQARDTITEISHMQPRLILKDLKMIKKHQETKYNMPKRHYINLGDVEMRRLEKIFISTYEQKPKDFEKLISLPGMGPKTVRSLAMISELIYGEKYSIKDPVRFSFAHGGKDGIPYPVDRETYDLSIDILHRALKESKIGRADKINAIRRLSGFYE
;
A
#
# COMPACT_ATOMS: atom_id res chain seq x y z
N MET A 1 -12.74 3.41 -5.99
CA MET A 1 -12.95 4.87 -5.98
C MET A 1 -13.33 5.24 -4.56
N ASN A 2 -12.79 6.32 -4.00
CA ASN A 2 -13.21 6.80 -2.69
C ASN A 2 -14.41 7.72 -2.90
N ASP A 3 -15.55 7.34 -2.36
CA ASP A 3 -16.83 8.02 -2.62
C ASP A 3 -16.91 9.41 -1.96
N GLN A 4 -16.08 9.68 -0.95
CA GLN A 4 -16.07 10.96 -0.24
C GLN A 4 -15.30 12.04 -1.00
N ASN A 5 -14.10 11.72 -1.50
CA ASN A 5 -13.25 12.67 -2.21
C ASN A 5 -13.28 12.50 -3.73
N ARG A 6 -14.06 11.53 -4.24
CA ARG A 6 -14.21 11.18 -5.66
C ARG A 6 -12.90 10.78 -6.36
N MET A 7 -11.83 10.52 -5.61
CA MET A 7 -10.54 10.14 -6.17
C MET A 7 -10.40 8.63 -6.34
N ALA A 8 -9.52 8.21 -7.25
CA ALA A 8 -9.18 6.80 -7.43
C ALA A 8 -7.67 6.64 -7.65
N ARG A 9 -7.09 5.60 -7.02
CA ARG A 9 -5.72 5.16 -7.31
C ARG A 9 -5.71 4.39 -8.63
N ARG A 10 -4.76 4.68 -9.51
CA ARG A 10 -4.56 3.96 -10.77
C ARG A 10 -3.40 2.98 -10.61
N TYR A 11 -3.69 1.70 -10.79
CA TYR A 11 -2.70 0.63 -10.71
C TYR A 11 -2.25 0.27 -12.12
N HIS A 12 -0.94 0.27 -12.37
CA HIS A 12 -0.35 -0.10 -13.64
C HIS A 12 0.33 -1.45 -13.53
N TRP A 13 -0.14 -2.40 -14.35
CA TRP A 13 0.34 -3.77 -14.42
C TRP A 13 1.05 -3.96 -15.77
N SER A 14 2.20 -4.62 -15.76
CA SER A 14 2.90 -5.02 -16.98
C SER A 14 3.05 -6.54 -16.96
N SER A 15 2.19 -7.25 -17.69
CA SER A 15 2.12 -8.72 -17.67
C SER A 15 3.45 -9.42 -17.94
N ASN A 16 4.34 -8.78 -18.69
CA ASN A 16 5.63 -9.35 -19.08
C ASN A 16 6.70 -9.24 -17.99
N GLU A 17 6.45 -8.44 -16.95
CA GLU A 17 7.41 -8.15 -15.87
C GLU A 17 6.89 -8.62 -14.50
N ILE A 18 5.70 -9.23 -14.44
CA ILE A 18 5.14 -9.73 -13.18
C ILE A 18 5.72 -11.10 -12.88
N GLU A 19 6.53 -11.16 -11.83
CA GLU A 19 7.10 -12.40 -11.30
C GLU A 19 6.22 -13.01 -10.20
N ASP A 20 5.58 -12.16 -9.39
CA ASP A 20 4.75 -12.55 -8.25
C ASP A 20 3.51 -11.64 -8.17
N PHE A 21 2.32 -12.25 -8.04
CA PHE A 21 1.04 -11.53 -7.94
C PHE A 21 0.82 -10.88 -6.57
N VAL A 22 1.53 -11.33 -5.53
CA VAL A 22 1.36 -10.89 -4.14
C VAL A 22 2.57 -10.17 -3.57
N CYS A 23 3.66 -10.06 -4.33
CA CYS A 23 4.85 -9.29 -3.95
C CYS A 23 5.26 -8.32 -5.06
N GLU A 24 5.13 -7.02 -4.79
CA GLU A 24 5.44 -5.90 -5.71
C GLU A 24 4.92 -6.12 -7.16
N PRO A 25 3.65 -6.54 -7.38
CA PRO A 25 3.13 -6.86 -8.72
C PRO A 25 2.94 -5.63 -9.62
N HIS A 26 3.02 -4.43 -9.03
CA HIS A 26 2.68 -3.18 -9.69
C HIS A 26 3.93 -2.50 -10.23
N LYS A 27 3.90 -2.14 -11.53
CA LYS A 27 4.96 -1.31 -12.13
C LYS A 27 4.87 0.14 -11.65
N ALA A 28 3.66 0.63 -11.45
CA ALA A 28 3.40 1.96 -10.92
C ALA A 28 2.02 2.04 -10.25
N ILE A 29 1.92 2.91 -9.24
CA ILE A 29 0.65 3.28 -8.62
C ILE A 29 0.60 4.81 -8.62
N CYS A 30 -0.37 5.35 -9.35
CA CYS A 30 -0.54 6.79 -9.52
C CYS A 30 -1.67 7.31 -8.64
N CYS A 31 -1.37 8.33 -7.82
CA CYS A 31 -2.33 9.03 -6.97
C CYS A 31 -1.77 10.37 -6.52
N ASP A 32 -2.63 11.38 -6.36
CA ASP A 32 -2.21 12.72 -5.92
C ASP A 32 -2.08 12.84 -4.39
N SER A 33 -2.45 11.81 -3.64
CA SER A 33 -2.33 11.78 -2.18
C SER A 33 -1.75 10.46 -1.69
N SER A 34 -0.82 10.58 -0.74
CA SER A 34 -0.24 9.47 0.01
C SER A 34 -0.75 9.48 1.45
N SER A 35 -1.09 8.32 1.99
CA SER A 35 -1.46 8.15 3.41
C SER A 35 -0.87 6.87 3.97
N GLN A 36 -0.86 6.70 5.30
CA GLN A 36 -0.50 5.40 5.88
C GLN A 36 -1.56 4.37 5.50
N VAL A 37 -1.12 3.25 4.90
CA VAL A 37 -1.99 2.19 4.39
C VAL A 37 -1.38 0.83 4.68
N ILE A 38 -2.21 -0.17 4.94
CA ILE A 38 -1.76 -1.56 5.05
C ILE A 38 -1.34 -2.04 3.66
N ASN A 39 -0.04 -2.25 3.47
CA ASN A 39 0.54 -2.64 2.20
C ASN A 39 1.15 -4.06 2.29
N LEU A 40 0.29 -5.06 2.15
CA LEU A 40 0.70 -6.48 2.20
C LEU A 40 1.46 -6.93 0.96
N VAL A 41 1.42 -6.18 -0.14
CA VAL A 41 2.18 -6.53 -1.35
C VAL A 41 3.60 -5.99 -1.32
N ALA A 42 3.97 -5.19 -0.33
CA ALA A 42 5.33 -4.70 -0.20
C ALA A 42 6.32 -5.84 0.00
N GLY A 43 7.53 -5.71 -0.54
CA GLY A 43 8.58 -6.72 -0.35
C GLY A 43 8.91 -6.97 1.14
N ASP A 44 8.88 -5.92 1.95
CA ASP A 44 9.10 -5.98 3.41
C ASP A 44 7.93 -6.58 4.19
N SER A 45 6.78 -6.84 3.56
CA SER A 45 5.63 -7.53 4.17
C SER A 45 5.66 -9.05 4.00
N GLY A 46 6.76 -9.64 3.52
CA GLY A 46 6.87 -11.08 3.25
C GLY A 46 6.52 -11.96 4.44
N GLN A 47 7.18 -11.74 5.59
CA GLN A 47 6.94 -12.53 6.81
C GLN A 47 5.50 -12.39 7.33
N ALA A 48 4.90 -11.21 7.18
CA ALA A 48 3.48 -11.02 7.51
C ALA A 48 2.57 -11.84 6.60
N ARG A 49 2.86 -11.95 5.29
CA ARG A 49 2.09 -12.81 4.37
C ARG A 49 2.20 -14.29 4.76
N ASP A 50 3.39 -14.75 5.10
CA ASP A 50 3.64 -16.12 5.53
C ASP A 50 2.87 -16.43 6.81
N THR A 51 2.99 -15.57 7.82
CA THR A 51 2.31 -15.71 9.10
C THR A 51 0.80 -15.67 8.96
N ILE A 52 0.25 -14.76 8.15
CA ILE A 52 -1.18 -14.74 7.83
C ILE A 52 -1.63 -16.08 7.23
N THR A 53 -0.79 -16.69 6.38
CA THR A 53 -1.06 -18.00 5.77
C THR A 53 -1.02 -19.11 6.83
N GLU A 54 -0.03 -19.10 7.72
CA GLU A 54 0.08 -20.07 8.82
C GLU A 54 -1.07 -19.98 9.81
N ILE A 55 -1.48 -18.76 10.19
CA ILE A 55 -2.66 -18.53 11.04
C ILE A 55 -3.90 -19.18 10.42
N SER A 56 -4.02 -19.15 9.09
CA SER A 56 -5.14 -19.76 8.37
C SER A 56 -5.18 -21.30 8.50
N HIS A 57 -4.07 -21.94 8.84
CA HIS A 57 -3.97 -23.39 9.05
C HIS A 57 -4.10 -23.80 10.52
N MET A 58 -4.07 -22.84 11.45
CA MET A 58 -4.21 -23.14 12.87
C MET A 58 -5.65 -23.50 13.25
N GLN A 59 -5.80 -24.30 14.29
CA GLN A 59 -7.14 -24.71 14.76
C GLN A 59 -7.97 -23.47 15.17
N PRO A 60 -9.11 -23.21 14.53
CA PRO A 60 -9.89 -22.00 14.77
C PRO A 60 -10.26 -21.81 16.24
N ARG A 61 -10.57 -22.91 16.94
CA ARG A 61 -10.95 -22.89 18.35
C ARG A 61 -9.86 -22.32 19.26
N LEU A 62 -8.59 -22.57 18.96
CA LEU A 62 -7.47 -22.08 19.77
C LEU A 62 -7.27 -20.58 19.52
N ILE A 63 -7.18 -20.17 18.25
CA ILE A 63 -7.03 -18.76 17.86
C ILE A 63 -8.18 -17.91 18.43
N LEU A 64 -9.42 -18.39 18.31
CA LEU A 64 -10.58 -17.66 18.81
C LEU A 64 -10.59 -17.55 20.34
N LYS A 65 -10.05 -18.55 21.05
CA LYS A 65 -9.90 -18.50 22.52
C LYS A 65 -8.89 -17.43 22.92
N ASP A 66 -7.74 -17.38 22.25
CA ASP A 66 -6.68 -16.42 22.55
C ASP A 66 -7.14 -15.00 22.24
N LEU A 67 -7.77 -14.78 21.08
CA LEU A 67 -8.38 -13.51 20.71
C LEU A 67 -9.43 -13.03 21.72
N LYS A 68 -10.29 -13.94 22.21
CA LYS A 68 -11.29 -13.62 23.27
C LYS A 68 -10.62 -13.24 24.58
N MET A 69 -9.54 -13.92 24.94
CA MET A 69 -8.78 -13.62 26.16
C MET A 69 -8.12 -12.25 26.07
N ILE A 70 -7.45 -11.94 24.95
CA ILE A 70 -6.81 -10.64 24.71
C ILE A 70 -7.86 -9.52 24.73
N LYS A 71 -8.97 -9.70 24.01
CA LYS A 71 -10.08 -8.73 23.99
C LYS A 71 -10.60 -8.44 25.40
N LYS A 72 -10.88 -9.48 26.19
CA LYS A 72 -11.32 -9.34 27.59
C LYS A 72 -10.28 -8.61 28.43
N HIS A 73 -9.00 -8.89 28.22
CA HIS A 73 -7.92 -8.23 28.95
C HIS A 73 -7.79 -6.74 28.58
N GLN A 74 -7.96 -6.38 27.31
CA GLN A 74 -7.96 -5.00 26.84
C GLN A 74 -9.16 -4.21 27.40
N GLU A 75 -10.36 -4.79 27.36
CA GLU A 75 -11.59 -4.16 27.87
C GLU A 75 -11.58 -3.94 29.39
N THR A 76 -10.86 -4.78 30.16
CA THR A 76 -10.87 -4.76 31.63
C THR A 76 -9.68 -4.07 32.28
N LYS A 77 -8.50 -4.00 31.62
CA LYS A 77 -7.26 -3.49 32.22
C LYS A 77 -6.69 -2.21 31.59
N TYR A 78 -7.15 -1.80 30.41
CA TYR A 78 -6.60 -0.61 29.74
C TYR A 78 -7.70 0.42 29.46
N ASN A 79 -7.72 1.48 30.26
CA ASN A 79 -8.37 2.72 29.88
C ASN A 79 -7.29 3.71 29.39
N MET A 80 -7.58 4.43 28.30
CA MET A 80 -6.86 5.56 27.63
C MET A 80 -6.32 5.22 26.21
N PRO A 81 -6.27 6.16 25.22
CA PRO A 81 -6.95 7.44 24.98
C PRO A 81 -7.51 7.59 23.51
N LYS A 82 -7.88 8.81 23.06
CA LYS A 82 -8.55 9.16 21.76
C LYS A 82 -7.74 8.92 20.42
N ARG A 83 -6.92 7.88 20.24
CA ARG A 83 -5.95 7.81 19.10
C ARG A 83 -5.71 6.44 18.43
N HIS A 84 -4.93 6.53 17.32
CA HIS A 84 -4.64 5.61 16.20
C HIS A 84 -3.82 4.33 16.51
N TYR A 85 -4.23 3.50 17.45
CA TYR A 85 -3.75 2.10 17.48
C TYR A 85 -4.95 1.18 17.25
N ILE A 86 -4.71 0.11 16.48
CA ILE A 86 -5.73 -0.86 16.11
C ILE A 86 -5.95 -1.80 17.30
N ASN A 87 -7.20 -1.98 17.70
CA ASN A 87 -7.58 -2.87 18.79
C ASN A 87 -8.31 -4.11 18.22
N LEU A 88 -8.30 -5.23 18.93
CA LEU A 88 -9.17 -6.38 18.61
C LEU A 88 -10.66 -6.01 18.64
N GLY A 89 -11.04 -4.90 19.28
CA GLY A 89 -12.37 -4.30 19.16
C GLY A 89 -12.75 -3.88 17.74
N ASP A 90 -11.77 -3.49 16.90
CA ASP A 90 -11.98 -3.10 15.50
C ASP A 90 -12.16 -4.31 14.57
N VAL A 91 -11.97 -5.51 15.12
CA VAL A 91 -12.00 -6.77 14.39
C VAL A 91 -13.34 -7.48 14.60
N GLU A 92 -14.04 -7.78 13.50
CA GLU A 92 -15.34 -8.44 13.53
C GLU A 92 -15.20 -9.95 13.82
N MET A 93 -15.21 -10.32 15.10
CA MET A 93 -14.91 -11.67 15.58
C MET A 93 -15.79 -12.79 14.99
N ARG A 94 -17.09 -12.53 14.81
CA ARG A 94 -18.02 -13.52 14.21
C ARG A 94 -17.69 -13.82 12.76
N ARG A 95 -17.18 -12.82 12.04
CA ARG A 95 -16.77 -12.98 10.64
C ARG A 95 -15.47 -13.78 10.58
N LEU A 96 -14.51 -13.43 11.43
CA LEU A 96 -13.25 -14.16 11.55
C LEU A 96 -13.43 -15.64 11.87
N GLU A 97 -14.38 -15.98 12.73
CA GLU A 97 -14.68 -17.39 13.03
C GLU A 97 -15.04 -18.19 11.78
N LYS A 98 -15.94 -17.66 10.94
CA LYS A 98 -16.30 -18.31 9.67
C LYS A 98 -15.10 -18.42 8.72
N ILE A 99 -14.27 -17.38 8.67
CA ILE A 99 -13.06 -17.32 7.85
C ILE A 99 -12.03 -18.35 8.32
N PHE A 100 -11.76 -18.43 9.62
CA PHE A 100 -10.82 -19.42 10.17
C PHE A 100 -11.31 -20.85 9.94
N ILE A 101 -12.60 -21.12 10.11
CA ILE A 101 -13.17 -22.43 9.78
C ILE A 101 -12.97 -22.75 8.30
N SER A 102 -13.37 -21.84 7.41
CA SER A 102 -13.26 -22.04 5.96
C SER A 102 -11.81 -22.21 5.50
N THR A 103 -10.88 -21.42 6.03
CA THR A 103 -9.46 -21.47 5.66
C THR A 103 -8.77 -22.70 6.23
N TYR A 104 -9.13 -23.11 7.45
CA TYR A 104 -8.63 -24.32 8.08
C TYR A 104 -9.07 -25.60 7.34
N GLU A 105 -10.29 -25.61 6.80
CA GLU A 105 -10.80 -26.73 5.98
C GLU A 105 -10.11 -26.81 4.62
N GLN A 106 -9.91 -25.66 3.97
CA GLN A 106 -9.36 -25.61 2.61
C GLN A 106 -7.83 -25.65 2.56
N LYS A 107 -7.15 -25.22 3.64
CA LYS A 107 -5.68 -25.18 3.80
C LYS A 107 -4.95 -24.61 2.58
N PRO A 108 -5.12 -23.30 2.30
CA PRO A 108 -4.48 -22.68 1.15
C PRO A 108 -2.96 -22.80 1.25
N LYS A 109 -2.29 -23.17 0.15
CA LYS A 109 -0.85 -23.45 0.15
C LYS A 109 0.01 -22.21 0.41
N ASP A 110 -0.47 -21.05 -0.01
CA ASP A 110 0.25 -19.78 0.02
C ASP A 110 -0.74 -18.61 0.18
N PHE A 111 -0.18 -17.41 0.34
CA PHE A 111 -0.96 -16.19 0.52
C PHE A 111 -1.83 -15.86 -0.71
N GLU A 112 -1.37 -16.16 -1.93
CA GLU A 112 -2.13 -15.95 -3.17
C GLU A 112 -3.42 -16.80 -3.19
N LYS A 113 -3.29 -18.10 -2.87
CA LYS A 113 -4.45 -19.00 -2.77
C LYS A 113 -5.35 -18.64 -1.60
N LEU A 114 -4.78 -18.15 -0.49
CA LEU A 114 -5.57 -17.66 0.64
C LEU A 114 -6.46 -16.49 0.20
N ILE A 115 -5.90 -15.41 -0.37
CA ILE A 115 -6.70 -14.24 -0.78
C ILE A 115 -7.68 -14.53 -1.92
N SER A 116 -7.43 -15.60 -2.67
CA SER A 116 -8.33 -16.07 -3.74
C SER A 116 -9.58 -16.79 -3.22
N LEU A 117 -9.65 -17.11 -1.92
CA LEU A 117 -10.80 -17.82 -1.35
C LEU A 117 -12.04 -16.92 -1.23
N PRO A 118 -13.25 -17.47 -1.45
CA PRO A 118 -14.48 -16.72 -1.27
C PRO A 118 -14.62 -16.23 0.17
N GLY A 119 -14.86 -14.93 0.34
CA GLY A 119 -14.96 -14.29 1.66
C GLY A 119 -13.68 -13.59 2.14
N MET A 120 -12.55 -13.72 1.44
CA MET A 120 -11.32 -12.95 1.69
C MET A 120 -11.41 -11.53 1.10
N GLY A 121 -12.37 -10.75 1.57
CA GLY A 121 -12.48 -9.34 1.21
C GLY A 121 -11.44 -8.45 1.92
N PRO A 122 -11.33 -7.16 1.55
CA PRO A 122 -10.36 -6.23 2.13
C PRO A 122 -10.44 -6.10 3.65
N LYS A 123 -11.64 -6.19 4.24
CA LYS A 123 -11.84 -6.16 5.70
C LYS A 123 -11.26 -7.41 6.38
N THR A 124 -11.42 -8.57 5.76
CA THR A 124 -10.91 -9.85 6.26
C THR A 124 -9.39 -9.87 6.25
N VAL A 125 -8.80 -9.52 5.09
CA VAL A 125 -7.36 -9.47 4.90
C VAL A 125 -6.73 -8.48 5.87
N ARG A 126 -7.37 -7.32 6.06
CA ARG A 126 -6.99 -6.35 7.10
C ARG A 126 -6.99 -6.96 8.50
N SER A 127 -8.06 -7.64 8.90
CA SER A 127 -8.13 -8.29 10.22
C SER A 127 -7.03 -9.33 10.41
N LEU A 128 -6.72 -10.14 9.39
CA LEU A 128 -5.65 -11.14 9.47
C LEU A 128 -4.27 -10.48 9.59
N ALA A 129 -4.00 -9.42 8.82
CA ALA A 129 -2.77 -8.64 8.95
C ALA A 129 -2.61 -8.05 10.36
N MET A 130 -3.70 -7.49 10.91
CA MET A 130 -3.72 -6.97 12.27
C MET A 130 -3.43 -8.06 13.32
N ILE A 131 -3.97 -9.27 13.14
CA ILE A 131 -3.71 -10.40 14.03
C ILE A 131 -2.24 -10.84 13.93
N SER A 132 -1.69 -10.92 12.72
CA SER A 132 -0.28 -11.23 12.47
C SER A 132 0.65 -10.28 13.22
N GLU A 133 0.40 -8.97 13.13
CA GLU A 133 1.22 -7.97 13.81
C GLU A 133 1.00 -7.99 15.34
N LEU A 134 -0.25 -8.06 15.81
CA LEU A 134 -0.58 -7.92 17.23
C LEU A 134 -0.22 -9.16 18.06
N ILE A 135 -0.44 -10.36 17.52
CA ILE A 135 -0.26 -11.62 18.26
C ILE A 135 1.08 -12.24 17.95
N TYR A 136 1.47 -12.25 16.68
CA TYR A 136 2.68 -12.93 16.22
C TYR A 136 3.87 -11.99 16.03
N GLY A 137 3.66 -10.67 16.15
CA GLY A 137 4.72 -9.67 16.09
C GLY A 137 5.22 -9.35 14.68
N GLU A 138 4.58 -9.91 13.67
CA GLU A 138 5.03 -9.84 12.27
C GLU A 138 4.45 -8.61 11.60
N LYS A 139 5.34 -7.64 11.37
CA LYS A 139 4.99 -6.32 10.85
C LYS A 139 4.71 -6.40 9.36
N TYR A 140 3.67 -5.71 8.93
CA TYR A 140 3.44 -5.40 7.52
C TYR A 140 3.79 -3.93 7.26
N SER A 141 4.12 -3.63 6.02
CA SER A 141 4.40 -2.27 5.58
C SER A 141 3.17 -1.39 5.72
N ILE A 142 3.35 -0.23 6.36
CA ILE A 142 2.35 0.84 6.43
C ILE A 142 2.59 1.96 5.40
N LYS A 143 3.64 1.80 4.58
CA LYS A 143 4.06 2.77 3.57
C LYS A 143 3.12 2.72 2.37
N ASP A 144 2.68 3.89 1.94
CA ASP A 144 1.90 4.00 0.71
C ASP A 144 2.77 3.64 -0.51
N PRO A 145 2.37 2.65 -1.33
CA PRO A 145 3.13 2.29 -2.52
C PRO A 145 2.93 3.25 -3.70
N VAL A 146 2.20 4.36 -3.53
CA VAL A 146 2.06 5.42 -4.55
C VAL A 146 3.44 5.95 -4.94
N ARG A 147 3.79 5.83 -6.24
CA ARG A 147 5.10 6.25 -6.78
C ARG A 147 5.04 7.53 -7.61
N PHE A 148 3.88 7.86 -8.17
CA PHE A 148 3.73 9.03 -9.04
C PHE A 148 2.46 9.79 -8.68
N SER A 149 2.60 11.09 -8.41
CA SER A 149 1.51 12.05 -8.61
C SER A 149 1.59 12.53 -10.06
N PHE A 150 0.45 12.80 -10.69
CA PHE A 150 0.50 13.44 -12.00
C PHE A 150 1.05 14.86 -11.82
N ALA A 151 2.28 15.11 -12.27
CA ALA A 151 2.82 16.46 -12.34
C ALA A 151 2.00 17.36 -13.28
N HIS A 152 1.21 16.75 -14.17
CA HIS A 152 0.42 17.38 -15.22
C HIS A 152 -1.02 16.80 -15.26
N GLY A 153 -1.73 16.86 -14.13
CA GLY A 153 -3.18 16.65 -14.06
C GLY A 153 -3.75 15.23 -14.29
N GLY A 154 -4.95 15.03 -13.71
CA GLY A 154 -5.85 13.86 -13.75
C GLY A 154 -6.60 13.77 -12.41
N LYS A 155 -7.80 13.21 -12.18
CA LYS A 155 -8.84 12.55 -13.00
C LYS A 155 -10.08 13.46 -13.25
N ASP A 156 -10.24 14.58 -12.52
CA ASP A 156 -11.39 15.49 -12.67
C ASP A 156 -10.96 16.96 -12.95
N GLY A 157 -9.66 17.23 -13.07
CA GLY A 157 -9.06 18.55 -13.22
C GLY A 157 -9.23 19.14 -14.62
N ILE A 158 -10.44 19.64 -14.95
CA ILE A 158 -10.71 20.34 -16.20
C ILE A 158 -11.15 21.79 -15.92
N PRO A 159 -10.35 22.79 -16.33
CA PRO A 159 -8.93 22.69 -16.69
C PRO A 159 -8.08 22.67 -15.42
N TYR A 160 -7.12 21.76 -15.34
CA TYR A 160 -6.03 21.85 -14.37
C TYR A 160 -5.08 22.94 -14.91
N PRO A 161 -5.04 24.15 -14.32
CA PRO A 161 -4.15 25.18 -14.81
C PRO A 161 -2.71 24.66 -14.68
N VAL A 162 -1.92 24.87 -15.73
CA VAL A 162 -0.50 24.52 -15.71
C VAL A 162 0.14 25.24 -14.52
N ASP A 163 0.71 24.46 -13.60
CA ASP A 163 1.52 25.00 -12.50
C ASP A 163 2.84 25.51 -13.07
N ARG A 164 2.79 26.74 -13.60
CA ARG A 164 3.92 27.41 -14.25
C ARG A 164 5.09 27.61 -13.30
N GLU A 165 4.82 27.91 -12.03
CA GLU A 165 5.88 28.17 -11.03
C GLU A 165 6.76 26.92 -10.82
N THR A 166 6.13 25.75 -10.64
CA THR A 166 6.86 24.48 -10.49
C THR A 166 7.58 24.09 -11.79
N TYR A 167 6.99 24.41 -12.94
CA TYR A 167 7.60 24.21 -14.26
C TYR A 167 8.88 25.04 -14.42
N ASP A 168 8.79 26.35 -14.20
CA ASP A 168 9.91 27.28 -14.31
C ASP A 168 11.03 26.89 -13.35
N LEU A 169 10.70 26.50 -12.11
CA LEU A 169 11.66 26.01 -11.13
C LEU A 169 12.38 24.75 -11.61
N SER A 170 11.66 23.79 -12.19
CA SER A 170 12.24 22.54 -12.69
C SER A 170 13.18 22.79 -13.87
N ILE A 171 12.79 23.68 -14.79
CA ILE A 171 13.63 24.11 -15.92
C ILE A 171 14.90 24.80 -15.38
N ASP A 172 14.76 25.67 -14.38
CA ASP A 172 15.88 26.36 -13.74
C ASP A 172 16.86 25.40 -13.07
N ILE A 173 16.35 24.38 -12.36
CA ILE A 173 17.17 23.33 -11.74
C ILE A 173 17.95 22.56 -12.81
N LEU A 174 17.29 22.14 -13.89
CA LEU A 174 17.94 21.45 -15.01
C LEU A 174 18.97 22.34 -15.70
N HIS A 175 18.68 23.64 -15.86
CA HIS A 175 19.60 24.61 -16.43
C HIS A 175 20.87 24.78 -15.58
N ARG A 176 20.71 24.88 -14.25
CA ARG A 176 21.84 24.96 -13.30
C ARG A 176 22.65 23.68 -13.29
N ALA A 177 21.99 22.52 -13.21
CA ALA A 177 22.63 21.22 -13.27
C ALA A 177 23.42 21.03 -14.58
N LEU A 178 22.86 21.45 -15.72
CA LEU A 178 23.56 21.45 -17.00
C LEU A 178 24.78 22.37 -16.96
N LYS A 179 24.66 23.61 -16.46
CA LYS A 179 25.80 24.56 -16.35
C LYS A 179 26.94 23.99 -15.52
N GLU A 180 26.64 23.33 -14.40
CA GLU A 180 27.63 22.77 -13.48
C GLU A 180 28.17 21.40 -13.93
N SER A 181 27.46 20.68 -14.80
CA SER A 181 27.88 19.37 -15.27
C SER A 181 29.22 19.40 -16.03
N LYS A 182 30.07 18.40 -15.78
CA LYS A 182 31.37 18.20 -16.46
C LYS A 182 31.22 17.41 -17.77
N ILE A 183 30.24 17.78 -18.60
CA ILE A 183 30.01 17.16 -19.92
C ILE A 183 30.75 17.92 -21.04
N GLY A 184 30.94 17.27 -22.18
CA GLY A 184 31.57 17.85 -23.36
C GLY A 184 30.85 19.11 -23.84
N ARG A 185 31.62 20.09 -24.35
CA ARG A 185 31.10 21.42 -24.76
C ARG A 185 29.98 21.32 -25.82
N ALA A 186 30.11 20.39 -26.78
CA ALA A 186 29.11 20.17 -27.81
C ALA A 186 27.77 19.65 -27.24
N ASP A 187 27.83 18.67 -26.34
CA ASP A 187 26.63 18.10 -25.69
C ASP A 187 25.95 19.10 -24.78
N LYS A 188 26.74 19.92 -24.07
CA LYS A 188 26.24 21.01 -23.23
C LYS A 188 25.47 22.05 -24.04
N ILE A 189 26.01 22.49 -25.18
CA ILE A 189 25.35 23.45 -26.07
C ILE A 189 24.06 22.86 -26.65
N ASN A 190 24.10 21.60 -27.09
CA ASN A 190 22.91 20.93 -27.62
C ASN A 190 21.80 20.77 -26.57
N ALA A 191 22.17 20.44 -25.33
CA ALA A 191 21.22 20.33 -24.21
C ALA A 191 20.61 21.68 -23.83
N ILE A 192 21.43 22.74 -23.74
CA ILE A 192 20.94 24.11 -23.47
C ILE A 192 20.01 24.58 -24.58
N ARG A 193 20.32 24.32 -25.86
CA ARG A 193 19.46 24.70 -26.99
C ARG A 193 18.10 24.01 -26.96
N ARG A 194 18.03 22.76 -26.50
CA ARG A 194 16.75 22.07 -26.28
C ARG A 194 15.98 22.67 -25.12
N LEU A 195 16.69 23.04 -24.04
CA LEU A 195 16.09 23.65 -22.86
C LEU A 195 15.55 25.07 -23.14
N SER A 196 16.25 25.86 -23.96
CA SER A 196 15.83 27.22 -24.31
C SER A 196 14.54 27.28 -25.13
N GLY A 197 14.17 26.19 -25.81
CA GLY A 197 12.90 26.09 -26.54
C GLY A 197 11.66 26.03 -25.65
N PHE A 198 11.81 25.99 -24.33
CA PHE A 198 10.73 25.96 -23.35
C PHE A 198 10.52 27.29 -22.59
N TYR A 199 11.30 28.34 -22.89
CA TYR A 199 11.26 29.66 -22.22
C TYR A 199 10.44 30.72 -23.01
N GLU A 200 9.41 30.33 -23.78
CA GLU A 200 8.48 31.29 -24.44
C GLU A 200 7.26 31.65 -23.57
#